data_AF-A0A525BWG8-F1
#
_entry.id   AF-A0A525BWG8-F1
#
_cell.length_a   1.000
_cell.length_b   1.000
_cell.length_c   1.000
_cell.angle_alpha   90.00
_cell.angle_beta   90.00
_cell.angle_gamma   90.00
#
_symmetry.space_group_name_H-M   'P 1'
#
loop_
_entity.id
_entity.type
_entity.pdbx_description
1 polymer ?
#
loop_
_entity_poly.entity_id
_entity_poly.type
_entity_poly.pdbx_seq_one_letter_code
_entity_poly.pdbx_strand_id
1 'polypeptide(L)'
;MSPELRKKNRQKRKIIDGFIYGLMVVSTLAIVAALLAIIAYILVNGIGGVNLGFVFGHGEHSILPMIVTTFFVVVVSMLIALPVGIITAVFLTEYSTNSKALRFIRLAIETLAGIPSILYGLFGLLVFSRLFGFGQSIIAGGFTLSIMVLPVIIRTTEESLKT
;
A
#
# COMPACT_ATOMS: atom_id res chain seq x y z
N MET A 1 -3.93 47.33 -19.55
CA MET A 1 -2.67 46.54 -19.54
C MET A 1 -2.14 46.48 -20.97
N SER A 2 -0.90 46.96 -21.22
CA SER A 2 -0.40 47.17 -22.58
C SER A 2 -0.17 45.84 -23.35
N PRO A 3 -0.43 45.79 -24.66
CA PRO A 3 -0.30 44.57 -25.49
C PRO A 3 1.10 43.93 -25.45
N GLU A 4 2.15 44.74 -25.28
CA GLU A 4 3.53 44.27 -25.22
C GLU A 4 3.85 43.49 -23.94
N LEU A 5 3.27 43.89 -22.79
CA LEU A 5 3.41 43.17 -21.52
C LEU A 5 2.73 41.78 -21.58
N ARG A 6 1.63 41.63 -22.34
CA ARG A 6 1.00 40.32 -22.60
C ARG A 6 1.89 39.39 -23.43
N LYS A 7 2.62 39.93 -24.42
CA LYS A 7 3.44 39.13 -25.34
C LYS A 7 4.70 38.59 -24.64
N LYS A 8 5.39 39.42 -23.84
CA LYS A 8 6.58 39.04 -23.04
C LYS A 8 6.28 37.98 -21.97
N ASN A 9 5.15 38.11 -21.26
CA ASN A 9 4.71 37.10 -20.28
C ASN A 9 4.28 35.79 -20.93
N ARG A 10 3.68 35.82 -22.13
CA ARG A 10 3.32 34.61 -22.88
C ARG A 10 4.56 33.86 -23.40
N GLN A 11 5.62 34.58 -23.77
CA GLN A 11 6.87 33.97 -24.24
C GLN A 11 7.68 33.35 -23.08
N LYS A 12 7.79 34.02 -21.93
CA LYS A 12 8.41 33.44 -20.72
C LYS A 12 7.68 32.17 -20.25
N ARG A 13 6.34 32.17 -20.25
CA ARG A 13 5.54 30.99 -19.91
C ARG A 13 5.81 29.81 -20.84
N LYS A 14 5.83 30.01 -22.16
CA LYS A 14 6.13 28.94 -23.12
C LYS A 14 7.50 28.28 -22.91
N ILE A 15 8.52 29.04 -22.52
CA ILE A 15 9.87 28.51 -22.26
C ILE A 15 9.86 27.67 -20.97
N ILE A 16 9.21 28.17 -19.91
CA ILE A 16 9.07 27.44 -18.64
C ILE A 16 8.26 26.16 -18.83
N ASP A 17 7.13 26.24 -19.55
CA ASP A 17 6.28 25.09 -19.84
C ASP A 17 7.03 24.03 -20.67
N GLY A 18 7.82 24.46 -21.67
CA GLY A 18 8.67 23.57 -22.46
C GLY A 18 9.78 22.91 -21.65
N PHE A 19 10.40 23.65 -20.72
CA PHE A 19 11.41 23.11 -19.81
C PHE A 19 10.82 22.09 -18.83
N ILE A 20 9.67 22.41 -18.20
CA ILE A 20 8.97 21.51 -17.29
C ILE A 20 8.53 20.25 -18.03
N TYR A 21 7.96 20.39 -19.22
CA TYR A 21 7.56 19.27 -20.06
C TYR A 21 8.75 18.38 -20.43
N GLY A 22 9.87 18.98 -20.84
CA GLY A 22 11.11 18.26 -21.11
C GLY A 22 11.62 17.48 -19.88
N LEU A 23 11.62 18.12 -18.71
CA LEU A 23 12.03 17.49 -17.45
C LEU A 23 11.11 16.33 -17.07
N MET A 24 9.79 16.48 -17.25
CA MET A 24 8.81 15.41 -17.01
C MET A 24 9.07 14.22 -17.95
N VAL A 25 9.25 14.47 -19.25
CA VAL A 25 9.52 13.41 -20.23
C VAL A 25 10.81 12.67 -19.91
N VAL A 26 11.90 13.40 -19.61
CA VAL A 26 13.18 12.78 -19.23
C VAL A 26 13.03 11.95 -17.96
N SER A 27 12.33 12.46 -16.95
CA SER A 27 12.09 11.73 -15.69
C SER A 27 11.27 10.46 -15.92
N THR A 28 10.21 10.54 -16.73
CA THR A 28 9.39 9.37 -17.11
C THR A 28 10.22 8.34 -17.88
N LEU A 29 11.01 8.78 -18.86
CA LEU A 29 11.90 7.89 -19.62
C LEU A 29 12.94 7.23 -18.71
N ALA A 30 13.51 7.96 -17.75
CA ALA A 30 14.46 7.41 -16.80
C ALA A 30 13.82 6.32 -15.91
N ILE A 31 12.61 6.54 -15.40
CA ILE A 31 11.87 5.55 -14.60
C ILE A 31 11.54 4.32 -15.45
N VAL A 32 11.02 4.51 -16.67
CA VAL A 32 10.70 3.40 -17.58
C VAL A 32 11.96 2.61 -17.94
N ALA A 33 13.08 3.30 -18.23
CA ALA A 33 14.35 2.64 -18.51
C ALA A 33 14.86 1.85 -17.30
N ALA A 34 14.77 2.40 -16.08
CA ALA A 34 15.16 1.71 -14.86
C ALA A 34 14.29 0.46 -14.61
N LEU A 35 12.96 0.57 -14.80
CA LEU A 35 12.06 -0.57 -14.69
C LEU A 35 12.40 -1.66 -15.71
N LEU A 36 12.61 -1.28 -16.98
CA LEU A 36 13.01 -2.21 -18.03
C LEU A 36 14.36 -2.87 -17.73
N ALA A 37 15.32 -2.11 -17.19
CA ALA A 37 16.62 -2.65 -16.79
C ALA A 37 16.50 -3.67 -15.65
N ILE A 38 15.67 -3.40 -14.63
CA ILE A 38 15.40 -4.34 -13.53
C ILE A 38 14.75 -5.61 -14.08
N ILE A 39 13.74 -5.49 -14.94
CA ILE A 39 13.06 -6.64 -15.55
C ILE A 39 14.05 -7.45 -16.39
N ALA A 40 14.83 -6.80 -17.26
CA ALA A 40 15.83 -7.47 -18.08
C ALA A 40 16.88 -8.20 -17.22
N TYR A 41 17.35 -7.56 -16.14
CA TYR A 41 18.29 -8.17 -15.20
C TYR A 41 17.70 -9.42 -14.53
N ILE A 42 16.45 -9.35 -14.07
CA ILE A 42 15.75 -10.50 -13.45
C ILE A 42 15.58 -11.64 -14.47
N LEU A 43 15.21 -11.33 -15.72
CA LEU A 43 14.99 -12.36 -16.74
C LEU A 43 16.29 -13.04 -17.16
N VAL A 44 17.34 -12.27 -17.45
CA VAL A 44 18.63 -12.81 -17.90
C VAL A 44 19.27 -13.69 -16.82
N ASN A 45 19.23 -13.25 -15.55
CA ASN A 45 19.81 -14.02 -14.44
C ASN A 45 18.87 -15.10 -13.89
N GLY A 46 17.56 -14.96 -14.09
CA GLY A 46 16.55 -15.85 -13.52
C GLY A 46 16.16 -17.03 -14.42
N ILE A 47 16.21 -16.87 -15.76
CA ILE A 47 15.69 -17.87 -16.70
C ILE A 47 16.39 -19.23 -16.60
N GLY A 48 17.70 -19.23 -16.28
CA GLY A 48 18.48 -20.45 -16.08
C GLY A 48 18.12 -21.24 -14.81
N GLY A 49 17.41 -20.61 -13.86
CA GLY A 49 16.99 -21.22 -12.60
C GLY A 49 15.55 -21.75 -12.59
N VAL A 50 14.77 -21.53 -13.66
CA VAL A 50 13.36 -21.90 -13.71
C VAL A 50 13.21 -23.40 -14.00
N ASN A 51 12.92 -24.18 -12.98
CA ASN A 51 12.63 -25.61 -13.07
C ASN A 51 11.46 -26.00 -12.15
N LEU A 52 11.02 -27.27 -12.20
CA LEU A 52 9.92 -27.74 -11.36
C LEU A 52 10.23 -27.62 -9.86
N GLY A 53 11.50 -27.77 -9.47
CA GLY A 53 11.96 -27.57 -8.09
C GLY A 53 11.97 -26.10 -7.66
N PHE A 54 12.17 -25.16 -8.57
CA PHE A 54 11.98 -23.73 -8.30
C PHE A 54 10.51 -23.42 -8.02
N VAL A 55 9.58 -24.02 -8.77
CA VAL A 55 8.14 -23.76 -8.62
C VAL A 55 7.54 -24.49 -7.42
N PHE A 56 7.80 -25.79 -7.28
CA PHE A 56 7.15 -26.67 -6.28
C PHE A 56 8.10 -27.15 -5.17
N GLY A 57 9.37 -26.79 -5.22
CA GLY A 57 10.33 -27.12 -4.17
C GLY A 57 10.02 -26.40 -2.86
N HIS A 58 10.68 -26.85 -1.80
CA HIS A 58 10.50 -26.36 -0.44
C HIS A 58 11.80 -25.71 0.11
N GLY A 59 12.84 -25.63 -0.72
CA GLY A 59 14.12 -25.02 -0.37
C GLY A 59 14.09 -23.50 -0.54
N GLU A 60 15.13 -22.83 -0.05
CA GLU A 60 15.26 -21.36 -0.06
C GLU A 60 15.16 -20.71 -1.44
N HIS A 61 15.45 -21.47 -2.51
CA HIS A 61 15.40 -21.01 -3.89
C HIS A 61 14.03 -21.26 -4.55
N SER A 62 13.03 -21.73 -3.79
CA SER A 62 11.72 -22.10 -4.31
C SER A 62 10.68 -21.01 -4.03
N ILE A 63 9.74 -20.80 -4.97
CA ILE A 63 8.70 -19.78 -4.82
C ILE A 63 7.49 -20.26 -4.02
N LEU A 64 7.26 -21.58 -3.92
CA LEU A 64 6.08 -22.13 -3.24
C LEU A 64 5.97 -21.67 -1.78
N PRO A 65 7.03 -21.74 -0.93
CA PRO A 65 6.92 -21.31 0.46
C PRO A 65 6.59 -19.82 0.60
N MET A 66 7.06 -18.97 -0.32
CA MET A 66 6.75 -17.54 -0.36
C MET A 66 5.28 -17.29 -0.71
N ILE A 67 4.75 -18.01 -1.71
CA ILE A 67 3.33 -17.95 -2.09
C ILE A 67 2.45 -18.41 -0.92
N VAL A 68 2.78 -19.55 -0.33
CA VAL A 68 2.04 -20.14 0.80
C VAL A 68 2.05 -19.19 2.00
N THR A 69 3.21 -18.63 2.35
CA THR A 69 3.34 -17.67 3.45
C THR A 69 2.52 -16.42 3.18
N THR A 70 2.58 -15.86 1.97
CA THR A 70 1.77 -14.68 1.58
C THR A 70 0.28 -14.98 1.70
N PHE A 71 -0.16 -16.13 1.18
CA PHE A 71 -1.55 -16.56 1.26
C PHE A 71 -2.03 -16.65 2.71
N PHE A 72 -1.29 -17.33 3.58
CA PHE A 72 -1.69 -17.47 4.98
C PHE A 72 -1.63 -16.15 5.77
N VAL A 73 -0.68 -15.25 5.48
CA VAL A 73 -0.66 -13.90 6.06
C VAL A 73 -1.91 -13.12 5.69
N VAL A 74 -2.34 -13.20 4.42
CA VAL A 74 -3.59 -12.59 3.96
C VAL A 74 -4.80 -13.22 4.65
N VAL A 75 -4.87 -14.54 4.75
CA VAL A 75 -5.97 -15.25 5.42
C VAL A 75 -6.08 -14.81 6.89
N VAL A 76 -4.98 -14.85 7.65
CA VAL A 76 -4.95 -14.41 9.06
C VAL A 76 -5.36 -12.95 9.18
N SER A 77 -4.87 -12.09 8.28
CA SER A 77 -5.24 -10.68 8.25
C SER A 77 -6.73 -10.49 8.05
N MET A 78 -7.32 -11.20 7.09
CA MET A 78 -8.75 -11.07 6.74
C MET A 78 -9.67 -11.62 7.83
N LEU A 79 -9.28 -12.72 8.49
CA LEU A 79 -10.02 -13.28 9.62
C LEU A 79 -10.20 -12.27 10.77
N ILE A 80 -9.33 -11.28 10.88
CA ILE A 80 -9.39 -10.24 11.91
C ILE A 80 -10.01 -8.96 11.34
N ALA A 81 -9.47 -8.48 10.22
CA ALA A 81 -9.81 -7.16 9.72
C ALA A 81 -11.21 -7.10 9.11
N LEU A 82 -11.72 -8.18 8.50
CA LEU A 82 -13.08 -8.21 7.97
C LEU A 82 -14.14 -8.09 9.08
N PRO A 83 -14.19 -8.98 10.09
CA PRO A 83 -15.24 -8.87 11.11
C PRO A 83 -15.15 -7.55 11.87
N VAL A 84 -13.95 -7.13 12.30
CA VAL A 84 -13.77 -5.87 13.03
C VAL A 84 -14.16 -4.68 12.15
N GLY A 85 -13.73 -4.67 10.89
CA GLY A 85 -13.97 -3.57 9.97
C GLY A 85 -15.44 -3.43 9.59
N ILE A 86 -16.11 -4.55 9.27
CA ILE A 86 -17.53 -4.57 8.90
C ILE A 86 -18.40 -4.15 10.09
N ILE A 87 -18.17 -4.72 11.28
CA ILE A 87 -18.93 -4.35 12.49
C ILE A 87 -18.76 -2.86 12.78
N THR A 88 -17.53 -2.35 12.69
CA THR A 88 -17.25 -0.92 12.91
C THR A 88 -17.96 -0.05 11.87
N ALA A 89 -17.94 -0.43 10.59
CA ALA A 89 -18.61 0.30 9.53
C ALA A 89 -20.13 0.33 9.69
N VAL A 90 -20.75 -0.81 10.02
CA VAL A 90 -22.19 -0.90 10.32
C VAL A 90 -22.52 -0.01 11.53
N PHE A 91 -21.75 -0.09 12.61
CA PHE A 91 -21.95 0.74 13.79
C PHE A 91 -21.84 2.24 13.47
N LEU A 92 -20.85 2.64 12.69
CA LEU A 92 -20.66 4.05 12.30
C LEU A 92 -21.74 4.59 11.34
N THR A 93 -22.38 3.70 10.57
CA THR A 93 -23.40 4.06 9.58
C THR A 93 -24.80 4.09 10.19
N GLU A 94 -25.15 3.06 10.97
CA GLU A 94 -26.50 2.91 11.54
C GLU A 94 -26.73 3.87 12.71
N TYR A 95 -25.70 4.12 13.51
CA TYR A 95 -25.82 5.03 14.66
C TYR A 95 -25.61 6.48 14.21
N SER A 96 -26.71 7.12 13.79
CA SER A 96 -26.76 8.53 13.37
C SER A 96 -26.59 9.55 14.50
N THR A 97 -26.44 9.10 15.75
CA THR A 97 -26.24 9.99 16.89
C THR A 97 -24.81 10.50 16.92
N ASN A 98 -24.65 11.82 16.87
CA ASN A 98 -23.40 12.58 16.87
C ASN A 98 -22.67 12.51 18.23
N SER A 99 -22.45 11.30 18.75
CA SER A 99 -21.85 11.04 20.05
C SER A 99 -20.35 11.33 20.01
N LYS A 100 -19.80 11.78 21.15
CA LYS A 100 -18.35 11.98 21.31
C LYS A 100 -17.56 10.71 20.98
N ALA A 101 -18.12 9.54 21.29
CA ALA A 101 -17.54 8.24 20.98
C ALA A 101 -17.43 7.99 19.46
N LEU A 102 -18.49 8.28 18.69
CA LEU A 102 -18.47 8.12 17.23
C LEU A 102 -17.40 9.00 16.57
N ARG A 103 -17.29 10.26 17.03
CA ARG A 103 -16.26 11.19 16.54
C ARG A 103 -14.85 10.69 16.85
N PHE A 104 -14.65 10.14 18.04
CA PHE A 104 -13.36 9.57 18.44
C PHE A 104 -12.98 8.35 17.58
N ILE A 105 -13.91 7.43 17.32
CA ILE A 105 -13.66 6.27 16.47
C ILE A 105 -13.31 6.71 15.05
N ARG A 106 -14.03 7.68 14.47
CA ARG A 106 -13.73 8.24 13.15
C ARG A 106 -12.33 8.86 13.10
N LEU A 107 -11.98 9.67 14.12
CA LEU A 107 -10.65 10.25 14.23
C LEU A 107 -9.56 9.17 14.33
N ALA A 108 -9.79 8.09 15.09
CA ALA A 108 -8.85 6.99 15.18
C ALA A 108 -8.65 6.29 13.83
N ILE A 109 -9.72 6.02 13.09
CA ILE A 109 -9.66 5.41 11.75
C ILE A 109 -8.92 6.32 10.76
N GLU A 110 -9.20 7.63 10.79
CA GLU A 110 -8.48 8.63 9.99
C GLU A 110 -7.00 8.69 10.33
N THR A 111 -6.67 8.61 11.62
CA THR A 111 -5.28 8.59 12.09
C THR A 111 -4.55 7.34 11.62
N LEU A 112 -5.18 6.16 11.74
CA LEU A 112 -4.62 4.91 11.19
C LEU A 112 -4.43 5.02 9.67
N ALA A 113 -5.43 5.49 8.93
CA ALA A 113 -5.33 5.64 7.47
C ALA A 113 -4.21 6.61 7.03
N GLY A 114 -3.84 7.57 7.88
CA GLY A 114 -2.76 8.52 7.60
C GLY A 114 -1.35 7.98 7.81
N ILE A 115 -1.19 6.80 8.43
CA ILE A 115 0.13 6.20 8.72
C ILE A 115 0.73 5.63 7.43
N PRO A 116 1.96 6.02 7.04
CA PRO A 116 2.68 5.38 5.93
C PRO A 116 2.88 3.88 6.14
N SER A 117 2.72 3.08 5.08
CA SER A 117 2.80 1.61 5.13
C SER A 117 4.11 1.07 5.74
N ILE A 118 5.23 1.76 5.52
CA ILE A 118 6.53 1.37 6.09
C ILE A 118 6.53 1.38 7.63
N LEU A 119 5.79 2.31 8.24
CA LEU A 119 5.70 2.39 9.70
C LEU A 119 4.92 1.20 10.27
N TYR A 120 3.90 0.70 9.55
CA TYR A 120 3.23 -0.55 9.94
C TYR A 120 4.18 -1.74 9.92
N GLY A 121 5.02 -1.88 8.88
CA GLY A 121 6.02 -2.95 8.81
C GLY A 121 7.01 -2.91 9.98
N LEU A 122 7.52 -1.72 10.31
CA LEU A 122 8.44 -1.54 11.44
C LEU A 122 7.75 -1.77 12.79
N PHE A 123 6.54 -1.25 12.98
CA PHE A 123 5.74 -1.47 14.18
C PHE A 123 5.44 -2.96 14.38
N GLY A 124 5.01 -3.65 13.33
CA GLY A 124 4.73 -5.08 13.37
C GLY A 124 5.94 -5.92 13.75
N LEU A 125 7.11 -5.58 13.22
CA LEU A 125 8.38 -6.20 13.61
C LEU A 125 8.69 -5.97 15.09
N LEU A 126 8.54 -4.75 15.58
CA LEU A 126 8.86 -4.44 16.97
C LEU A 126 7.86 -5.05 17.95
N VAL A 127 6.57 -4.98 17.66
CA VAL A 127 5.50 -5.40 18.57
C VAL A 127 5.23 -6.89 18.46
N PHE A 128 4.87 -7.40 17.28
CA PHE A 128 4.45 -8.79 17.16
C PHE A 128 5.63 -9.75 17.11
N SER A 129 6.66 -9.40 16.33
CA SER A 129 7.82 -10.30 16.19
C SER A 129 8.73 -10.27 17.41
N ARG A 130 9.13 -9.09 17.90
CA ARG A 130 10.08 -8.96 19.02
C ARG A 130 9.43 -8.91 20.40
N LEU A 131 8.50 -8.00 20.64
CA LEU A 131 7.90 -7.80 21.97
C LEU A 131 7.01 -8.98 22.39
N PHE A 132 6.15 -9.48 21.49
CA PHE A 132 5.31 -10.65 21.76
C PHE A 132 6.01 -11.98 21.45
N GLY A 133 7.23 -11.95 20.91
CA GLY A 133 8.04 -13.14 20.68
C GLY A 133 7.53 -14.06 19.57
N PHE A 134 6.66 -13.59 18.66
CA PHE A 134 6.18 -14.44 17.55
C PHE A 134 7.23 -14.68 16.47
N GLY A 135 8.40 -14.03 16.53
CA GLY A 135 9.44 -14.16 15.51
C GLY A 135 9.00 -13.65 14.14
N GLN A 136 9.76 -13.94 13.10
CA GLN A 136 9.35 -13.66 11.71
C GLN A 136 8.39 -14.76 11.24
N SER A 137 7.12 -14.62 11.63
CA SER A 137 6.10 -15.64 11.40
C SER A 137 4.87 -15.10 10.66
N ILE A 138 4.07 -16.03 10.15
CA ILE A 138 2.78 -15.76 9.50
C ILE A 138 1.84 -14.98 10.43
N ILE A 139 1.85 -15.29 11.74
CA ILE A 139 0.99 -14.63 12.72
C ILE A 139 1.41 -13.16 12.89
N ALA A 140 2.72 -12.91 13.05
CA ALA A 140 3.23 -11.55 13.17
C ALA A 140 2.92 -10.71 11.92
N GLY A 141 3.14 -11.28 10.72
CA GLY A 141 2.78 -10.64 9.46
C GLY A 141 1.26 -10.39 9.33
N GLY A 142 0.46 -11.39 9.69
CA GLY A 142 -1.01 -11.32 9.62
C GLY A 142 -1.61 -10.27 10.54
N PHE A 143 -1.11 -10.13 11.77
CA PHE A 143 -1.55 -9.06 12.70
C PHE A 143 -1.09 -7.67 12.25
N THR A 144 0.10 -7.57 11.66
CA THR A 144 0.58 -6.31 11.10
C THR A 144 -0.30 -5.87 9.93
N LEU A 145 -0.58 -6.80 9.01
CA LEU A 145 -1.40 -6.54 7.84
C LEU A 145 -2.85 -6.25 8.23
N SER A 146 -3.40 -6.92 9.25
CA SER A 146 -4.78 -6.70 9.68
C SER A 146 -5.00 -5.26 10.15
N ILE A 147 -4.07 -4.69 10.92
CA ILE A 147 -4.14 -3.30 11.36
C ILE A 147 -4.02 -2.34 10.17
N MET A 148 -3.10 -2.66 9.24
CA MET A 148 -2.86 -1.82 8.06
C MET A 148 -4.09 -1.74 7.13
N VAL A 149 -4.79 -2.85 6.88
CA VAL A 149 -5.94 -2.90 5.96
C VAL A 149 -7.26 -2.49 6.62
N LEU A 150 -7.32 -2.45 7.95
CA LEU A 150 -8.54 -2.15 8.70
C LEU A 150 -9.23 -0.84 8.29
N PRO A 151 -8.53 0.31 8.13
CA PRO A 151 -9.18 1.56 7.74
C PRO A 151 -9.79 1.51 6.34
N VAL A 152 -9.16 0.77 5.43
CA VAL A 152 -9.65 0.57 4.07
C VAL A 152 -10.96 -0.22 4.13
N ILE A 153 -10.98 -1.36 4.84
CA ILE A 153 -12.19 -2.20 4.98
C ILE A 153 -13.35 -1.41 5.60
N ILE A 154 -13.08 -0.63 6.66
CA ILE A 154 -14.11 0.18 7.31
C ILE A 154 -14.71 1.19 6.32
N ARG A 155 -13.86 1.95 5.61
CA ARG A 155 -14.31 2.97 4.66
C ARG A 155 -15.08 2.38 3.49
N THR A 156 -14.55 1.33 2.87
CA THR A 156 -15.22 0.69 1.73
C THR A 156 -16.56 0.09 2.12
N THR A 157 -16.68 -0.47 3.33
CA THR A 157 -17.94 -1.01 3.84
C THR A 157 -18.92 0.13 4.18
N GLU A 158 -18.47 1.19 4.84
CA GLU A 158 -19.30 2.36 5.16
C GLU A 158 -19.83 3.05 3.89
N GLU A 159 -19.01 3.19 2.86
CA GLU A 159 -19.43 3.74 1.55
C GLU A 159 -20.45 2.83 0.86
N SER A 160 -20.27 1.51 0.93
CA SER A 160 -21.19 0.52 0.36
C SER A 160 -22.55 0.50 1.06
N LEU A 161 -22.60 0.78 2.38
CA LEU A 161 -23.84 0.82 3.17
C LEU A 161 -24.63 2.12 2.99
N LYS A 162 -23.97 3.21 2.59
CA LYS A 162 -24.60 4.52 2.37
C LYS A 162 -25.16 4.70 0.94
N THR A 163 -24.85 3.76 0.05
CA THR A 163 -25.34 3.71 -1.33
C THR A 163 -26.64 2.93 -1.38
#